data_AF-A0A2E9TQD1-F1
#
_entry.id   AF-A0A2E9TQD1-F1
#
_cell.length_a   1.000
_cell.length_b   1.000
_cell.length_c   1.000
_cell.angle_alpha   90.00
_cell.angle_beta   90.00
_cell.angle_gamma   90.00
#
_symmetry.space_group_name_H-M   'P 1'
#
loop_
_entity.id
_entity.type
_entity.pdbx_description
1 polymer ?
#
loop_
_entity_poly.entity_id
_entity_poly.type
_entity_poly.pdbx_seq_one_letter_code
_entity_poly.pdbx_strand_id
1 'polypeptide(L)'
;MALNRQKVKGRRESGSFALIPHVVMESEDFRSLSGSALKVLMCLLHQYRGKNNGDLSIPYPLAKEWGVGSKTTLSKAITELLTADLIVRTREGRFLKPGGCCALYAITWKAIDECDGKLEVAETATPPRKFTLGTTTKNPVQKVYRQGTESVPMRSN
;
A
#
# COMPACT_ATOMS: atom_id res chain seq x y z
N MET A 1 19.56 -7.90 3.44
CA MET A 1 20.54 -6.85 3.80
C MET A 1 20.41 -5.70 2.80
N ALA A 2 20.02 -4.50 3.23
CA ALA A 2 20.09 -3.32 2.37
C ALA A 2 21.56 -2.94 2.19
N LEU A 3 22.03 -2.80 0.94
CA LEU A 3 23.41 -2.39 0.65
C LEU A 3 23.62 -0.97 1.19
N ASN A 4 24.29 -0.85 2.33
CA ASN A 4 24.75 0.44 2.84
C ASN A 4 25.92 0.93 1.97
N ARG A 5 25.58 1.46 0.78
CA ARG A 5 26.51 2.00 -0.23
C ARG A 5 27.31 3.20 0.29
N GLN A 6 26.92 3.78 1.43
CA GLN A 6 27.56 4.96 2.02
C GLN A 6 28.93 4.69 2.68
N LYS A 7 29.42 3.45 2.70
CA LYS A 7 30.76 3.14 3.22
C LYS A 7 31.91 3.71 2.37
N VAL A 8 31.65 4.15 1.13
CA VAL A 8 32.68 4.72 0.23
C VAL A 8 32.44 6.21 0.01
N LYS A 9 33.40 7.04 0.47
CA LYS A 9 33.40 8.51 0.30
C LYS A 9 33.26 8.87 -1.19
N GLY A 10 32.28 9.70 -1.53
CA GLY A 10 32.08 10.22 -2.89
C GLY A 10 31.05 9.47 -3.76
N ARG A 11 30.58 8.28 -3.37
CA ARG A 11 29.41 7.63 -4.00
C ARG A 11 28.13 7.95 -3.23
N ARG A 12 27.60 9.15 -3.42
CA ARG A 12 26.21 9.46 -3.09
C ARG A 12 25.43 9.54 -4.40
N GLU A 13 24.38 8.75 -4.51
CA GLU A 13 23.35 9.02 -5.51
C GLU A 13 22.76 10.40 -5.19
N SER A 14 22.74 11.30 -6.17
CA SER A 14 22.21 12.65 -6.01
C SER A 14 20.69 12.64 -6.16
N GLY A 15 19.97 13.31 -5.27
CA GLY A 15 18.52 13.47 -5.33
C GLY A 15 17.74 12.66 -4.28
N SER A 16 16.42 12.77 -4.32
CA SER A 16 15.49 11.98 -3.52
C SER A 16 14.82 10.90 -4.38
N PHE A 17 14.41 9.81 -3.73
CA PHE A 17 13.81 8.66 -4.41
C PHE A 17 12.53 8.23 -3.69
N ALA A 18 11.51 7.88 -4.47
CA ALA A 18 10.37 7.14 -3.98
C ALA A 18 10.73 5.65 -3.92
N LEU A 19 10.48 5.00 -2.78
CA LEU A 19 10.81 3.59 -2.56
C LEU A 19 9.55 2.78 -2.33
N ILE A 20 9.37 1.76 -3.17
CA ILE A 20 8.36 0.72 -2.98
C ILE A 20 9.10 -0.60 -2.76
N PRO A 21 8.95 -1.24 -1.58
CA PRO A 21 9.55 -2.55 -1.36
C PRO A 21 9.03 -3.57 -2.37
N HIS A 22 9.90 -4.47 -2.87
CA HIS A 22 9.48 -5.54 -3.78
C HIS A 22 8.34 -6.38 -3.21
N VAL A 23 8.35 -6.66 -1.90
CA VAL A 23 7.27 -7.39 -1.22
C VAL A 23 5.90 -6.69 -1.32
N VAL A 24 5.88 -5.35 -1.42
CA VAL A 24 4.64 -4.60 -1.68
C VAL A 24 4.25 -4.75 -3.14
N MET A 25 5.20 -4.61 -4.07
CA MET A 25 4.95 -4.74 -5.51
C MET A 25 4.52 -6.15 -5.92
N GLU A 26 4.92 -7.17 -5.16
CA GLU A 26 4.56 -8.57 -5.39
C GLU A 26 3.18 -8.94 -4.79
N SER A 27 2.62 -8.10 -3.92
CA SER A 27 1.27 -8.30 -3.39
C SER A 27 0.22 -8.27 -4.50
N GLU A 28 -0.86 -9.03 -4.32
CA GLU A 28 -1.99 -9.01 -5.26
C GLU A 28 -2.62 -7.63 -5.31
N ASP A 29 -2.81 -6.99 -4.16
CA ASP A 29 -3.39 -5.65 -4.01
C ASP A 29 -2.66 -4.58 -4.83
N PHE A 30 -1.32 -4.65 -4.90
CA PHE A 30 -0.53 -3.74 -5.74
C PHE A 30 -0.66 -4.10 -7.23
N ARG A 31 -0.60 -5.38 -7.58
CA ARG A 31 -0.65 -5.83 -8.98
C ARG A 31 -2.03 -5.67 -9.62
N SER A 32 -3.10 -5.65 -8.82
CA SER A 32 -4.47 -5.43 -9.28
C SER A 32 -4.82 -3.96 -9.48
N LEU A 33 -3.94 -3.02 -9.12
CA LEU A 33 -4.24 -1.60 -9.20
C LEU A 33 -4.53 -1.14 -10.62
N SER A 34 -5.57 -0.32 -10.75
CA SER A 34 -5.83 0.45 -11.95
C SER A 34 -4.71 1.46 -12.21
N GLY A 35 -4.51 1.82 -13.48
CA GLY A 35 -3.48 2.80 -13.85
C GLY A 35 -3.67 4.18 -13.18
N SER A 36 -4.89 4.55 -12.85
CA SER A 36 -5.16 5.80 -12.10
C SER A 36 -4.81 5.66 -10.62
N ALA A 37 -5.13 4.53 -9.97
CA ALA A 37 -4.71 4.26 -8.60
C ALA A 37 -3.19 4.23 -8.48
N LEU A 38 -2.49 3.59 -9.42
CA LEU A 38 -1.04 3.58 -9.46
C LEU A 38 -0.46 5.00 -9.58
N LYS A 39 -0.99 5.85 -10.46
CA LYS A 39 -0.57 7.27 -10.59
C LYS A 39 -0.79 8.05 -9.29
N VAL A 40 -1.94 7.88 -8.65
CA VAL A 40 -2.24 8.52 -7.36
C VAL A 40 -1.25 8.06 -6.28
N LEU A 41 -0.95 6.77 -6.22
CA LEU A 41 0.03 6.22 -5.28
C LEU A 41 1.43 6.82 -5.51
N MET A 42 1.86 6.94 -6.77
CA MET A 42 3.14 7.56 -7.11
C MET A 42 3.19 9.04 -6.73
N CYS A 43 2.08 9.77 -6.90
CA CYS A 43 1.96 11.17 -6.48
C CYS A 43 2.11 11.32 -4.95
N LEU A 44 1.50 10.43 -4.17
CA LEU A 44 1.67 10.40 -2.71
C LEU A 44 3.12 10.05 -2.32
N LEU A 45 3.71 9.05 -2.98
CA LEU A 45 5.10 8.66 -2.75
C LEU A 45 6.11 9.76 -3.09
N HIS A 46 5.84 10.56 -4.12
CA HIS A 46 6.66 11.72 -4.47
C HIS A 46 6.66 12.80 -3.38
N GLN A 47 5.56 12.97 -2.65
CA GLN A 47 5.45 13.92 -1.55
C GLN A 47 6.17 13.45 -0.27
N TYR A 48 6.40 12.14 -0.13
CA TYR A 48 7.01 11.58 1.06
C TYR A 48 8.52 11.89 1.11
N ARG A 49 8.95 12.51 2.21
CA ARG A 49 10.34 12.98 2.45
C ARG A 49 11.02 12.27 3.63
N GLY A 50 10.42 11.19 4.12
CA GLY A 50 10.99 10.37 5.21
C GLY A 50 10.44 10.65 6.61
N LYS A 51 9.79 11.80 6.83
CA LYS A 51 9.28 12.23 8.15
C LYS A 51 7.88 12.88 8.11
N ASN A 52 7.14 12.62 7.04
CA ASN A 52 5.80 13.19 6.81
C ASN A 52 4.79 12.13 6.33
N ASN A 53 5.03 10.85 6.63
CA ASN A 53 4.07 9.80 6.32
C ASN A 53 2.85 9.95 7.22
N GLY A 54 1.76 10.47 6.65
CA GLY A 54 0.59 10.93 7.41
C GLY A 54 0.17 12.33 7.01
N ASP A 55 1.07 13.16 6.49
CA ASP A 55 0.77 14.48 5.93
C ASP A 55 0.93 14.48 4.40
N LEU A 56 0.39 13.44 3.75
CA LEU A 56 0.33 13.33 2.29
C LEU A 56 -1.06 13.70 1.83
N SER A 57 -1.18 14.51 0.78
CA SER A 57 -2.48 14.92 0.25
C SER A 57 -2.51 14.88 -1.26
N ILE A 58 -3.68 14.69 -1.85
CA ILE A 58 -3.81 14.73 -3.30
C ILE A 58 -5.04 15.53 -3.71
N PRO A 59 -4.99 16.87 -3.61
CA PRO A 59 -6.06 17.71 -4.11
C PRO A 59 -6.18 17.56 -5.63
N TYR A 60 -7.39 17.80 -6.17
CA TYR A 60 -7.66 17.58 -7.59
C TYR A 60 -6.70 18.32 -8.55
N PRO A 61 -6.29 19.59 -8.32
CA PRO A 61 -5.32 20.25 -9.19
C PRO A 61 -4.00 19.46 -9.31
N LEU A 62 -3.47 18.97 -8.19
CA LEU A 62 -2.25 18.15 -8.18
C LEU A 62 -2.49 16.82 -8.90
N ALA A 63 -3.62 16.15 -8.64
CA ALA A 63 -3.95 14.91 -9.35
C ALA A 63 -4.02 15.11 -10.88
N LYS A 64 -4.53 16.26 -11.32
CA LYS A 64 -4.62 16.61 -12.74
C LYS A 64 -3.24 16.80 -13.38
N GLU A 65 -2.30 17.44 -12.69
CA GLU A 65 -0.91 17.57 -13.12
C GLU A 65 -0.24 16.19 -13.28
N TRP A 66 -0.61 15.22 -12.43
CA TRP A 66 -0.16 13.83 -12.50
C TRP A 66 -0.94 12.97 -13.52
N GLY A 67 -1.82 13.59 -14.31
CA GLY A 67 -2.54 12.94 -15.41
C GLY A 67 -3.81 12.19 -14.99
N VAL A 68 -4.42 12.53 -13.85
CA VAL A 68 -5.75 12.06 -13.45
C VAL A 68 -6.80 13.07 -13.94
N GLY A 69 -7.52 12.70 -14.99
CA GLY A 69 -8.33 13.67 -15.77
C GLY A 69 -9.64 14.13 -15.15
N SER A 70 -10.14 13.50 -14.08
CA SER A 70 -11.41 13.88 -13.46
C SER A 70 -11.44 13.66 -11.94
N LYS A 71 -12.28 14.43 -11.25
CA LYS A 71 -12.52 14.28 -9.80
C LYS A 71 -13.08 12.90 -9.48
N THR A 72 -13.98 12.37 -10.31
CA THR A 72 -14.56 11.04 -10.14
C THR A 72 -13.51 9.94 -10.24
N THR A 73 -12.59 10.04 -11.20
CA THR A 73 -11.47 9.10 -11.34
C THR A 73 -10.55 9.18 -10.13
N LEU A 74 -10.23 10.39 -9.66
CA LEU A 74 -9.44 10.57 -8.44
C LEU A 74 -10.11 9.92 -7.22
N SER A 75 -11.40 10.17 -7.00
CA SER A 75 -12.12 9.55 -5.88
C SER A 75 -12.12 8.02 -5.97
N LYS A 76 -12.37 7.45 -7.16
CA LYS A 76 -12.29 5.99 -7.38
C LYS A 76 -10.89 5.43 -7.09
N ALA A 77 -9.86 6.11 -7.57
CA ALA A 77 -8.47 5.73 -7.35
C ALA A 77 -8.08 5.77 -5.86
N ILE A 78 -8.51 6.80 -5.12
CA ILE A 78 -8.30 6.88 -3.68
C ILE A 78 -9.05 5.76 -2.95
N THR A 79 -10.32 5.52 -3.29
CA THR A 79 -11.10 4.42 -2.71
C THR A 79 -10.45 3.07 -2.97
N GLU A 80 -9.96 2.83 -4.19
CA GLU A 80 -9.25 1.61 -4.55
C GLU A 80 -8.00 1.40 -3.70
N LEU A 81 -7.16 2.43 -3.52
CA LEU A 81 -5.96 2.36 -2.68
C LEU A 81 -6.26 2.14 -1.19
N LEU A 82 -7.36 2.71 -0.69
CA LEU A 82 -7.85 2.50 0.67
C LEU A 82 -8.35 1.06 0.85
N THR A 83 -9.15 0.55 -0.09
CA THR A 83 -9.66 -0.83 -0.08
C THR A 83 -8.53 -1.86 -0.19
N ALA A 84 -7.48 -1.53 -0.94
CA ALA A 84 -6.29 -2.35 -1.10
C ALA A 84 -5.34 -2.29 0.13
N ASP A 85 -5.67 -1.51 1.17
CA ASP A 85 -4.81 -1.24 2.33
C ASP A 85 -3.38 -0.83 1.94
N LEU A 86 -3.22 -0.12 0.82
CA LEU A 86 -1.93 0.44 0.39
C LEU A 86 -1.72 1.86 0.94
N ILE A 87 -2.83 2.56 1.18
CA ILE A 87 -2.84 3.81 1.92
C ILE A 87 -3.88 3.74 3.04
N VAL A 88 -3.70 4.56 4.07
CA VAL A 88 -4.69 4.81 5.11
C VAL A 88 -4.98 6.31 5.17
N ARG A 89 -6.22 6.68 5.47
CA ARG A 89 -6.59 8.08 5.70
C ARG A 89 -6.21 8.46 7.12
N THR A 90 -5.41 9.51 7.26
CA THR A 90 -4.91 10.02 8.55
C THR A 90 -5.64 11.27 9.02
N ARG A 91 -6.37 11.94 8.12
CA ARG A 91 -7.31 13.02 8.46
C ARG A 91 -8.45 13.06 7.45
N GLU A 92 -9.68 13.28 7.92
CA GLU A 92 -10.82 13.50 7.04
C GLU A 92 -10.79 14.84 6.29
N GLY A 93 -11.26 14.80 5.05
CA GLY A 93 -11.44 16.01 4.25
C GLY A 93 -12.73 16.72 4.66
N ARG A 94 -12.65 18.02 4.96
CA ARG A 94 -13.82 18.85 5.28
C ARG A 94 -14.00 19.92 4.22
N PHE A 95 -15.19 19.97 3.61
CA PHE A 95 -15.57 20.98 2.63
C PHE A 95 -16.45 22.07 3.28
N LEU A 96 -15.94 22.70 4.35
CA LEU A 96 -16.64 23.73 5.13
C LEU A 96 -16.08 25.14 4.85
N LYS A 97 -16.90 26.17 5.09
CA LYS A 97 -16.51 27.58 5.06
C LYS A 97 -17.07 28.30 6.30
N PRO A 98 -16.24 28.80 7.24
CA PRO A 98 -14.79 28.60 7.37
C PRO A 98 -14.43 27.17 7.83
N GLY A 99 -13.14 26.82 7.83
CA GLY A 99 -12.65 25.57 8.45
C GLY A 99 -12.55 24.34 7.51
N GLY A 100 -12.60 24.54 6.20
CA GLY A 100 -12.34 23.46 5.25
C GLY A 100 -10.88 22.98 5.29
N CYS A 101 -10.67 21.68 5.13
CA CYS A 101 -9.35 21.07 5.09
C CYS A 101 -9.30 19.89 4.11
N CYS A 102 -8.11 19.63 3.55
CA CYS A 102 -7.90 18.46 2.71
C CYS A 102 -7.75 17.20 3.56
N ALA A 103 -8.22 16.08 3.01
CA ALA A 103 -7.93 14.77 3.56
C ALA A 103 -6.42 14.51 3.50
N LEU A 104 -5.90 13.86 4.54
CA LEU A 104 -4.51 13.41 4.60
C LEU A 104 -4.43 11.88 4.56
N TYR A 105 -3.30 11.39 4.08
CA TYR A 105 -3.04 9.97 3.88
C TYR A 105 -1.62 9.58 4.32
N ALA A 106 -1.45 8.29 4.61
CA ALA A 106 -0.16 7.64 4.83
C ALA A 106 -0.07 6.37 3.98
N ILE A 107 1.13 6.02 3.53
CA ILE A 107 1.42 4.69 2.97
C ILE A 107 1.55 3.66 4.09
N THR A 108 1.02 2.45 3.88
CA THR A 108 0.84 1.48 4.98
C THR A 108 2.06 0.61 5.27
N TRP A 109 3.05 0.56 4.36
CA TRP A 109 4.32 -0.15 4.59
C TRP A 109 5.39 0.70 5.27
N LYS A 110 5.04 1.90 5.75
CA LYS A 110 5.88 2.73 6.61
C LYS A 110 5.09 3.17 7.86
N ALA A 111 5.83 3.40 8.94
CA ALA A 111 5.31 4.00 10.16
C ALA A 111 4.64 5.36 9.86
N ILE A 112 3.56 5.68 10.58
CA ILE A 112 2.92 7.00 10.52
C ILE A 112 3.73 7.94 11.42
N ASP A 113 4.16 9.07 10.88
CA ASP A 113 4.92 10.09 11.59
C ASP A 113 3.97 11.04 12.34
N GLU A 114 4.44 11.71 13.41
CA GLU A 114 3.66 12.67 14.23
C GLU A 114 2.95 13.76 13.42
N CYS A 115 3.61 14.25 12.36
CA CYS A 115 3.12 15.30 11.45
C CYS A 115 2.55 16.54 12.17
N ASP A 116 3.23 17.03 13.20
CA ASP A 116 2.91 18.28 13.92
C ASP A 116 1.47 18.36 14.46
N GLY A 117 0.87 17.22 14.87
CA GLY A 117 -0.50 17.19 15.40
C GLY A 117 -1.60 17.44 14.37
N LYS A 118 -1.29 17.37 13.07
CA LYS A 118 -2.28 17.54 11.99
C LYS A 118 -3.20 16.34 11.81
N LEU A 119 -2.84 15.19 12.37
CA LEU A 119 -3.47 13.90 12.12
C LEU A 119 -4.63 13.66 13.10
N GLU A 120 -5.65 12.96 12.62
CA GLU A 120 -6.75 12.44 13.43
C GLU A 120 -6.46 10.99 13.91
N VAL A 121 -5.34 10.41 13.45
CA VAL A 121 -4.82 9.11 13.89
C VAL A 121 -3.51 9.30 14.64
N ALA A 122 -3.22 8.40 15.60
CA ALA A 122 -1.95 8.41 16.31
C ALA A 122 -0.78 8.02 15.39
N GLU A 123 0.39 8.59 15.67
CA GLU A 123 1.65 8.11 15.10
C GLU A 123 1.91 6.65 15.47
N THR A 124 2.67 5.94 14.63
CA THR A 124 2.95 4.53 14.85
C THR A 124 4.43 4.24 14.82
N ALA A 125 4.93 3.45 15.78
CA ALA A 125 6.33 2.99 15.77
C ALA A 125 6.59 1.93 14.68
N THR A 126 5.55 1.22 14.23
CA THR A 126 5.62 0.18 13.20
C THR A 126 4.70 0.51 12.02
N PRO A 127 4.99 0.01 10.81
CA PRO A 127 4.09 0.15 9.68
C PRO A 127 2.68 -0.39 9.98
N PRO A 128 1.60 0.31 9.58
CA PRO A 128 0.23 -0.17 9.72
C PRO A 128 0.02 -1.56 9.09
N ARG A 129 0.68 -1.83 7.96
CA ARG A 129 0.59 -3.11 7.25
C ARG A 129 1.98 -3.73 7.07
N LYS A 130 2.10 -5.00 7.48
CA LYS A 130 3.30 -5.83 7.25
C LYS A 130 3.06 -6.71 6.03
N PHE A 131 3.88 -6.52 5.00
CA PHE A 131 3.84 -7.34 3.80
C PHE A 131 4.84 -8.51 3.92
N THR A 132 4.44 -9.69 3.48
CA THR A 132 5.26 -10.92 3.55
C THR A 132 5.41 -11.55 2.17
N LEU A 133 6.63 -11.98 1.83
CA LEU A 133 6.91 -12.75 0.61
C LEU A 133 6.46 -14.21 0.83
N GLY A 134 5.41 -14.65 0.13
CA GLY A 134 5.07 -16.07 0.00
C GLY A 134 4.43 -16.77 1.21
N THR A 135 3.09 -16.81 1.21
CA THR A 135 2.36 -18.07 1.03
C THR A 135 1.16 -17.76 0.17
N THR A 136 1.21 -18.23 -1.06
CA THR A 136 0.05 -18.38 -1.93
C THR A 136 -1.09 -19.09 -1.18
N THR A 137 -2.32 -18.68 -1.52
CA THR A 137 -3.62 -19.34 -1.28
C THR A 137 -4.23 -19.29 0.13
N LYS A 138 -5.23 -18.40 0.30
CA LYS A 138 -6.41 -18.64 1.16
C LYS A 138 -7.35 -19.70 0.56
N ASN A 139 -6.79 -20.75 -0.04
CA ASN A 139 -7.56 -21.88 -0.54
C ASN A 139 -6.75 -23.14 -0.24
N PRO A 140 -7.05 -23.88 0.85
CA PRO A 140 -6.44 -25.17 1.03
C PRO A 140 -6.97 -26.06 -0.10
N VAL A 141 -6.11 -26.40 -1.06
CA VAL A 141 -6.42 -27.44 -2.04
C VAL A 141 -6.66 -28.72 -1.24
N GLN A 142 -7.93 -29.10 -1.08
CA GLN A 142 -8.29 -30.39 -0.52
C GLN A 142 -7.74 -31.46 -1.47
N LYS A 143 -6.63 -32.11 -1.09
CA LYS A 143 -6.20 -33.35 -1.72
C LYS A 143 -7.25 -34.41 -1.40
N VAL A 144 -8.11 -34.72 -2.36
CA VAL A 144 -8.99 -35.89 -2.30
C VAL A 144 -8.10 -37.12 -2.49
N TYR A 145 -7.67 -37.73 -1.40
CA TYR A 145 -7.10 -39.07 -1.46
C TYR A 145 -8.25 -40.03 -1.82
N ARG A 146 -8.18 -40.66 -3.00
CA ARG A 146 -9.05 -41.80 -3.33
C ARG A 146 -8.76 -42.88 -2.30
N GLN A 147 -9.75 -43.20 -1.46
CA GLN A 147 -9.69 -44.34 -0.55
C GLN A 147 -9.27 -45.58 -1.36
N GLY A 148 -8.19 -46.23 -0.94
CA GLY A 148 -7.72 -47.46 -1.56
C GLY A 148 -8.82 -48.52 -1.47
N THR A 149 -9.07 -49.23 -2.58
CA THR A 149 -9.97 -50.39 -2.59
C THR A 149 -9.31 -51.53 -1.82
N GLU A 150 -9.94 -51.95 -0.72
CA GLU A 150 -9.52 -53.13 0.04
C GLU A 150 -10.00 -54.39 -0.70
N SER A 151 -9.07 -55.28 -1.07
CA SER A 151 -9.40 -56.57 -1.66
C SER A 151 -9.74 -57.57 -0.56
N VAL A 152 -11.01 -57.96 -0.48
CA VAL A 152 -11.48 -59.00 0.46
C VAL A 152 -11.21 -60.40 -0.14
N PRO A 153 -10.56 -61.34 0.56
CA PRO A 153 -10.37 -62.68 0.06
C PRO A 153 -11.68 -63.46 0.06
N MET A 154 -11.97 -64.11 -1.07
CA MET A 154 -13.14 -64.98 -1.26
C MET A 154 -12.93 -66.27 -0.46
N ARG A 155 -13.81 -66.57 0.50
CA ARG A 155 -13.80 -67.86 1.21
C ARG A 155 -14.33 -68.94 0.26
N SER A 156 -13.51 -69.93 -0.06
CA SER A 156 -13.95 -71.18 -0.67
C SER A 156 -14.60 -72.07 0.39
N ASN A 157 -15.71 -72.73 0.00
CA ASN A 157 -16.53 -73.65 0.81
C ASN A 157 -15.74 -74.73 1.55
#